data_AF-A0A3C0CTB9-F1
#
_entry.id   AF-A0A3C0CTB9-F1
#
_cell.length_a   1.000
_cell.length_b   1.000
_cell.length_c   1.000
_cell.angle_alpha   90.00
_cell.angle_beta   90.00
_cell.angle_gamma   90.00
#
_symmetry.space_group_name_H-M   'P 1'
#
loop_
_entity.id
_entity.type
_entity.pdbx_description
1 polymer ?
#
loop_
_entity_poly.entity_id
_entity_poly.type
_entity_poly.pdbx_seq_one_letter_code
_entity_poly.pdbx_strand_id
1 'polypeptide(L)'
;DVLYGEAVDGGIYLVLSGGYNKQGIAELYEHFRTKNINLVASTDYANLVVGLTDENLETLALGIIQKIDFRAGAVSVITPLKSADPIRSIAFGELKIRDDGTEIGRLPAGEF
;
A
#
# COMPACT_ATOMS: atom_id res chain seq x y z
N ASP A 1 8.97 1.22 13.51
CA ASP A 1 7.77 0.63 14.17
C ASP A 1 6.91 -0.11 13.15
N VAL A 2 6.20 -1.13 13.61
CA VAL A 2 5.14 -1.79 12.82
C VAL A 2 3.91 -0.91 12.88
N LEU A 3 3.41 -0.49 11.71
CA LEU A 3 2.22 0.32 11.55
C LEU A 3 0.96 -0.52 11.32
N TYR A 4 1.12 -1.64 10.62
CA TYR A 4 0.05 -2.60 10.31
C TYR A 4 0.66 -3.99 10.14
N GLY A 5 -0.13 -5.02 10.41
CA GLY A 5 0.24 -6.38 10.10
C GLY A 5 -0.94 -7.33 10.04
N GLU A 6 -0.90 -8.28 9.11
CA GLU A 6 -1.90 -9.33 8.98
C GLU A 6 -1.29 -10.67 8.58
N ALA A 7 -1.98 -11.75 8.91
CA ALA A 7 -1.65 -13.07 8.41
C ALA A 7 -2.22 -13.23 7.00
N VAL A 8 -1.37 -13.63 6.06
CA VAL A 8 -1.74 -13.91 4.67
C VAL A 8 -1.48 -15.38 4.34
N ASP A 9 -1.97 -15.86 3.21
CA ASP A 9 -1.73 -17.27 2.84
C ASP A 9 -0.23 -17.55 2.74
N GLY A 10 0.23 -18.47 3.58
CA GLY A 10 1.64 -18.87 3.65
C GLY A 10 2.59 -17.87 4.31
N GLY A 11 2.16 -16.78 4.94
CA GLY A 11 3.07 -15.79 5.51
C GLY A 11 2.45 -14.67 6.37
N ILE A 12 3.22 -13.63 6.59
CA ILE A 12 2.79 -12.42 7.30
C ILE A 12 3.12 -11.20 6.46
N TYR A 13 2.17 -10.28 6.36
CA TYR A 13 2.36 -8.97 5.76
C TYR A 13 2.58 -7.93 6.86
N LEU A 14 3.64 -7.13 6.78
CA LEU A 14 3.91 -6.05 7.73
C LEU A 14 4.20 -4.74 6.99
N VAL A 15 3.55 -3.67 7.44
CA VAL A 15 3.85 -2.30 6.99
C VAL A 15 4.63 -1.56 8.08
N LEU A 16 5.72 -0.91 7.68
CA LEU A 16 6.67 -0.27 8.59
C LEU A 16 6.71 1.26 8.40
N SER A 17 6.94 2.00 9.48
CA SER A 17 7.09 3.46 9.45
C SER A 17 8.42 3.96 8.88
N GLY A 18 9.37 3.05 8.63
CA GLY A 18 10.70 3.38 8.12
C GLY A 18 11.50 2.12 7.79
N GLY A 19 12.80 2.30 7.51
CA GLY A 19 13.70 1.20 7.20
C GLY A 19 13.88 0.22 8.36
N TYR A 20 14.20 -1.03 8.02
CA TYR A 20 14.49 -2.10 8.94
C TYR A 20 15.94 -2.58 8.74
N ASN A 21 16.56 -3.08 9.82
CA ASN A 21 17.91 -3.64 9.77
C ASN A 21 17.86 -5.18 9.73
N LYS A 22 18.97 -5.82 9.33
CA LYS A 22 19.04 -7.29 9.21
C LYS A 22 18.72 -8.03 10.52
N GLN A 23 19.06 -7.43 11.65
CA GLN A 23 18.83 -8.03 12.96
C GLN A 23 17.34 -8.08 13.30
N GLY A 24 16.61 -6.98 13.07
CA GLY A 24 15.17 -6.93 13.26
C GLY A 24 14.40 -7.86 12.34
N ILE A 25 14.86 -8.07 11.10
CA ILE A 25 14.27 -9.07 10.20
C ILE A 25 14.44 -10.49 10.78
N ALA A 26 15.63 -10.83 11.29
CA ALA A 26 15.90 -12.14 11.86
C ALA A 26 15.01 -12.41 13.09
N GLU A 27 14.85 -11.41 13.96
CA GLU A 27 13.96 -11.49 15.12
C GLU A 27 12.50 -11.74 14.72
N LEU A 28 12.03 -11.12 13.63
CA LEU A 28 10.67 -11.35 13.11
C LEU A 28 10.48 -12.80 12.63
N TYR A 29 11.45 -13.34 11.88
CA TYR A 29 11.38 -14.74 11.43
C TYR A 29 11.38 -15.74 12.60
N GLU A 30 12.18 -15.49 13.63
CA GLU A 30 12.20 -16.32 14.85
C GLU A 30 10.89 -16.23 15.63
N HIS A 31 10.38 -15.01 15.82
CA HIS A 31 9.16 -14.75 16.60
C HIS A 31 7.93 -15.41 15.96
N PHE A 32 7.76 -15.22 14.65
CA PHE A 32 6.60 -15.71 13.93
C PHE A 32 6.75 -17.15 13.40
N ARG A 33 7.94 -17.75 13.54
CA ARG A 33 8.24 -19.13 13.09
C ARG A 33 7.86 -19.39 11.63
N THR A 34 7.95 -18.36 10.79
CA THR A 34 7.70 -18.43 9.35
C THR A 34 8.98 -18.03 8.60
N LYS A 35 9.08 -18.41 7.33
CA LYS A 35 10.11 -17.91 6.42
C LYS A 35 9.59 -16.88 5.43
N ASN A 36 8.29 -16.59 5.49
CA ASN A 36 7.60 -15.74 4.54
C ASN A 36 7.04 -14.54 5.30
N ILE A 37 7.84 -13.47 5.33
CA ILE A 37 7.43 -12.17 5.88
C ILE A 37 7.63 -11.13 4.79
N ASN A 38 6.53 -10.56 4.31
CA ASN A 38 6.53 -9.46 3.37
C ASN A 38 6.63 -8.16 4.16
N LEU A 39 7.75 -7.45 4.01
CA LEU A 39 8.02 -6.18 4.68
C LEU A 39 7.89 -5.06 3.65
N VAL A 40 6.97 -4.13 3.88
CA VAL A 40 6.76 -2.98 3.01
C VAL A 40 6.91 -1.70 3.82
N ALA A 41 7.68 -0.73 3.33
CA ALA A 41 7.71 0.58 3.96
C ALA A 41 6.43 1.33 3.60
N SER A 42 5.82 2.02 4.56
CA SER A 42 4.63 2.85 4.31
C SER A 42 4.82 3.89 3.20
N THR A 43 6.07 4.31 2.95
CA THR A 43 6.45 5.21 1.86
C THR A 43 6.42 4.55 0.47
N ASP A 44 6.43 3.23 0.38
CA ASP A 44 6.47 2.51 -0.89
C ASP A 44 5.16 2.64 -1.68
N TYR A 45 4.04 2.91 -1.00
CA TYR A 45 2.75 3.22 -1.63
C TYR A 45 2.67 4.64 -2.21
N ALA A 46 3.58 5.55 -1.86
CA ALA A 46 3.57 6.90 -2.41
C ALA A 46 3.80 6.85 -3.93
N ASN A 47 3.05 7.66 -4.69
CA ASN A 47 3.00 7.70 -6.15
C ASN A 47 2.36 6.47 -6.82
N LEU A 48 1.81 5.52 -6.06
CA LEU A 48 1.14 4.36 -6.63
C LEU A 48 -0.20 4.76 -7.27
N VAL A 49 -0.42 4.29 -8.49
CA VAL A 49 -1.69 4.43 -9.20
C VAL A 49 -2.69 3.44 -8.63
N VAL A 50 -3.88 3.96 -8.32
CA VAL A 50 -5.00 3.17 -7.81
C VAL A 50 -6.27 3.43 -8.60
N GLY A 51 -7.14 2.43 -8.68
CA GLY A 51 -8.52 2.59 -9.10
C GLY A 51 -9.38 3.00 -7.91
N LEU A 52 -10.22 4.02 -8.09
CA LEU A 52 -11.25 4.41 -7.12
C LEU A 52 -12.58 3.86 -7.63
N THR A 53 -13.18 2.94 -6.87
CA THR A 53 -14.35 2.19 -7.36
C THR A 53 -15.59 2.43 -6.51
N ASP A 54 -16.76 2.25 -7.13
CA ASP A 54 -18.07 2.33 -6.48
C ASP A 54 -18.45 1.01 -5.76
N GLU A 55 -19.69 0.91 -5.27
CA GLU A 55 -20.22 -0.30 -4.61
C GLU A 55 -20.26 -1.55 -5.51
N ASN A 56 -20.27 -1.37 -6.84
CA ASN A 56 -20.30 -2.46 -7.80
C ASN A 56 -18.90 -2.83 -8.29
N LEU A 57 -17.85 -2.24 -7.69
CA LEU A 57 -16.45 -2.33 -8.10
C LEU A 57 -16.18 -1.75 -9.49
N GLU A 58 -17.08 -0.90 -10.02
CA GLU A 58 -16.82 -0.17 -11.25
C GLU A 58 -15.84 0.98 -10.98
N THR A 59 -14.83 1.13 -11.84
CA THR A 59 -13.82 2.18 -11.67
C THR A 59 -14.37 3.53 -12.09
N LEU A 60 -14.55 4.43 -11.10
CA LEU A 60 -15.02 5.80 -11.30
C LEU A 60 -13.91 6.70 -11.84
N ALA A 61 -12.70 6.54 -11.31
CA ALA A 61 -11.52 7.27 -11.73
C ALA A 61 -10.23 6.57 -11.28
N LEU A 62 -9.12 6.97 -11.88
CA LEU A 62 -7.79 6.70 -11.33
C LEU A 62 -7.43 7.74 -10.27
N GLY A 63 -6.51 7.36 -9.40
CA GLY A 63 -5.87 8.27 -8.45
C GLY A 63 -4.41 7.91 -8.19
N ILE A 64 -3.67 8.85 -7.62
CA ILE A 64 -2.26 8.68 -7.21
C ILE A 64 -2.19 8.84 -5.70
N ILE A 65 -1.76 7.79 -4.99
CA ILE A 65 -1.55 7.84 -3.54
C ILE A 65 -0.46 8.87 -3.22
N GLN A 66 -0.77 9.82 -2.34
CA GLN A 66 0.20 10.73 -1.75
C GLN A 66 0.74 10.19 -0.44
N LYS A 67 -0.15 9.67 0.41
CA LYS A 67 0.18 9.13 1.72
C LYS A 67 -0.93 8.21 2.23
N ILE A 68 -0.56 7.17 2.98
CA ILE A 68 -1.47 6.39 3.83
C ILE A 68 -1.15 6.72 5.30
N ASP A 69 -2.16 7.14 6.05
CA ASP A 69 -2.11 7.26 7.50
C ASP A 69 -2.74 6.01 8.12
N PHE A 70 -1.89 5.02 8.40
CA PHE A 70 -2.30 3.74 8.98
C PHE A 70 -2.93 3.88 10.37
N ARG A 71 -2.59 4.92 11.14
CA ARG A 71 -3.17 5.14 12.47
C ARG A 71 -4.56 5.74 12.39
N ALA A 72 -4.77 6.68 11.46
CA ALA A 72 -6.06 7.30 11.22
C ALA A 72 -6.99 6.44 10.33
N GLY A 73 -6.46 5.39 9.68
CA GLY A 73 -7.22 4.61 8.70
C GLY A 73 -7.59 5.42 7.47
N ALA A 74 -6.74 6.38 7.08
CA ALA A 74 -7.03 7.35 6.04
C ALA A 74 -5.97 7.30 4.93
N VAL A 75 -6.38 7.56 3.69
CA VAL A 75 -5.48 7.68 2.54
C VAL A 75 -5.74 8.99 1.81
N SER A 76 -4.66 9.67 1.42
CA SER A 76 -4.71 10.87 0.61
C SER A 76 -4.36 10.52 -0.83
N VAL A 77 -5.25 10.87 -1.76
CA VAL A 77 -5.15 10.52 -3.18
C VAL A 77 -5.36 11.77 -4.03
N ILE A 78 -4.51 11.99 -5.03
CA ILE A 78 -4.77 12.96 -6.11
C ILE A 78 -5.65 12.28 -7.15
N THR A 79 -6.80 12.86 -7.48
CA THR A 79 -7.77 12.30 -8.43
C THR A 79 -8.56 13.41 -9.13
N PRO A 80 -9.03 13.21 -10.38
CA PRO A 80 -9.94 14.16 -11.02
C PRO A 80 -11.34 14.22 -10.38
N LEU A 81 -11.72 13.25 -9.52
CA LEU A 81 -13.00 13.27 -8.83
C LEU A 81 -13.14 14.50 -7.93
N LYS A 82 -14.31 15.14 -7.98
CA LYS A 82 -14.63 16.33 -7.18
C LYS A 82 -15.19 15.99 -5.80
N SER A 83 -15.67 14.77 -5.61
CA SER A 83 -16.14 14.25 -4.33
C SER A 83 -15.67 12.80 -4.16
N ALA A 84 -15.37 12.42 -2.92
CA ALA A 84 -15.06 11.06 -2.52
C ALA A 84 -16.30 10.24 -2.13
N ASP A 85 -17.48 10.88 -2.00
CA ASP A 85 -18.72 10.23 -1.57
C ASP A 85 -19.11 8.95 -2.34
N PRO A 86 -18.93 8.87 -3.69
CA PRO A 86 -19.28 7.66 -4.42
C PRO A 86 -18.22 6.54 -4.31
N ILE A 87 -17.06 6.81 -3.71
CA ILE A 87 -15.98 5.83 -3.60
C ILE A 87 -16.30 4.86 -2.46
N ARG A 88 -16.23 3.56 -2.76
CA ARG A 88 -16.43 2.47 -1.79
C ARG A 88 -15.20 1.61 -1.59
N SER A 89 -14.32 1.51 -2.58
CA SER A 89 -13.05 0.82 -2.41
C SER A 89 -11.93 1.40 -3.26
N ILE A 90 -10.71 0.97 -2.96
CA ILE A 90 -9.49 1.38 -3.64
C ILE A 90 -8.82 0.12 -4.17
N ALA A 91 -8.72 0.00 -5.49
CA ALA A 91 -8.02 -1.08 -6.16
C ALA A 91 -6.56 -0.69 -6.34
N PHE A 92 -5.65 -1.41 -5.68
CA PHE A 92 -4.22 -1.17 -5.80
C PHE A 92 -3.71 -1.65 -7.16
N GLY A 93 -3.04 -0.77 -7.89
CA GLY A 93 -2.26 -1.11 -9.08
C GLY A 93 -0.79 -1.35 -8.74
N GLU A 94 0.02 -1.51 -9.79
CA GLU A 94 1.47 -1.67 -9.66
C GLU A 94 2.26 -0.44 -10.13
N LEU A 95 1.66 0.42 -10.94
CA LEU A 95 2.37 1.52 -11.58
C LEU A 95 2.61 2.69 -10.62
N LYS A 96 3.82 3.25 -10.60
CA LYS A 96 4.13 4.49 -9.87
C LYS A 96 4.34 5.66 -10.82
N ILE A 97 3.57 6.72 -10.64
CA ILE A 97 3.64 7.95 -11.45
C ILE A 97 3.70 9.20 -10.57
N ARG A 98 4.42 10.22 -11.04
CA ARG A 98 4.31 11.57 -10.47
C ARG A 98 3.01 12.25 -10.89
N ASP A 99 2.69 13.36 -10.23
CA ASP A 99 1.55 14.21 -10.55
C ASP A 99 1.64 14.85 -11.95
N ASP A 100 2.84 15.01 -12.49
CA ASP A 100 3.09 15.42 -13.88
C ASP A 100 2.90 14.29 -14.93
N GLY A 101 2.58 13.06 -14.49
CA GLY A 101 2.37 11.91 -15.35
C GLY A 101 3.62 11.09 -15.68
N THR A 102 4.80 11.48 -15.17
CA THR A 102 6.04 10.73 -15.37
C THR A 102 5.98 9.39 -14.64
N GLU A 103 6.17 8.27 -15.36
CA GLU A 103 6.39 6.95 -14.75
C GLU A 103 7.75 6.91 -14.04
N ILE A 104 7.74 6.51 -12.78
CA ILE A 104 8.95 6.47 -11.92
C ILE A 104 9.27 5.08 -11.39
N GLY A 105 8.45 4.08 -11.70
CA GLY A 105 8.70 2.70 -11.33
C GLY A 105 7.41 1.91 -11.12
N ARG A 106 7.56 0.78 -10.42
CA ARG A 106 6.47 -0.14 -10.12
C ARG A 106 6.61 -0.72 -8.71
N LEU A 107 5.48 -1.07 -8.12
CA LEU A 107 5.36 -1.90 -6.92
C LEU A 107 4.91 -3.30 -7.37
N PRO A 108 5.79 -4.31 -7.40
CA PRO A 108 5.47 -5.63 -7.98
C PRO A 108 4.38 -6.38 -7.20
N ALA A 109 3.53 -7.15 -7.90
CA ALA A 109 2.66 -8.14 -7.25
C ALA A 109 3.47 -9.17 -6.44
N GLY A 110 2.97 -9.47 -5.23
CA GLY A 110 3.68 -10.30 -4.23
C GLY A 110 4.27 -9.49 -3.07
N GLU A 111 4.29 -8.16 -3.17
CA GLU A 111 4.42 -7.23 -2.04
C GLU A 111 3.05 -6.74 -1.52
N PHE A 112 2.00 -7.54 -1.70
CA PHE A 112 0.64 -7.33 -1.18
C PHE A 112 0.18 -8.56 -0.40
#